data_AF-A0A3P3XSF9-F1
#
_entry.id   AF-A0A3P3XSF9-F1
#
_cell.length_a   1.000
_cell.length_b   1.000
_cell.length_c   1.000
_cell.angle_alpha   90.00
_cell.angle_beta   90.00
_cell.angle_gamma   90.00
#
_symmetry.space_group_name_H-M   'P 1'
#
loop_
_entity.id
_entity.type
_entity.pdbx_description
1 polymer ?
#
loop_
_entity_poly.entity_id
_entity_poly.type
_entity_poly.pdbx_seq_one_letter_code
_entity_poly.pdbx_strand_id
1 'polypeptide(L)'
;MQSEKKISSITRNKAARLVIAASFCIASFFLISSSATLFETRAFWNSKKNVSSILFSINIGDTDIYDDPILKLYTNAKTKNQVLKFFSAITNSERVAKAILDNSVEHNVRPSLAFAVAYVESRYNPKARSKNSSGSLNSGLFQLNSSVFGMTSETLMYDPYHNAKLGLSHLEEYLNLSDDEFSALAAYNAGITRISEQGIPGMTFKYISDVSIMERKIMNLFVASMALNNNAL
;
A
#
# COMPACT_ATOMS: atom_id res chain seq x y z
N MET A 1 4.95 -65.97 35.69
CA MET A 1 5.12 -65.78 34.23
C MET A 1 3.85 -65.37 33.45
N GLN A 2 2.63 -65.45 34.01
CA GLN A 2 1.40 -64.94 33.36
C GLN A 2 1.01 -63.50 33.73
N SER A 3 1.45 -62.97 34.88
CA SER A 3 1.12 -61.60 35.33
C SER A 3 1.82 -60.52 34.50
N GLU A 4 3.09 -60.71 34.15
CA GLU A 4 3.89 -59.73 33.39
C GLU A 4 3.42 -59.56 31.93
N LYS A 5 3.01 -60.65 31.26
CA LYS A 5 2.43 -60.60 29.90
C LYS A 5 1.10 -59.84 29.87
N LYS A 6 0.28 -59.98 30.91
CA LYS A 6 -1.02 -59.28 31.01
C LYS A 6 -0.82 -57.78 31.17
N ILE A 7 0.12 -57.37 32.02
CA ILE A 7 0.47 -55.96 32.26
C ILE A 7 1.00 -55.33 30.96
N SER A 8 1.94 -55.96 30.27
CA SER A 8 2.50 -55.51 28.98
C SER A 8 1.43 -55.30 27.88
N SER A 9 0.45 -56.22 27.77
CA SER A 9 -0.63 -56.09 26.78
C SER A 9 -1.60 -54.94 27.11
N ILE A 10 -1.83 -54.67 28.40
CA ILE A 10 -2.70 -53.58 28.86
C ILE A 10 -2.03 -52.23 28.60
N THR A 11 -0.72 -52.09 28.82
CA THR A 11 0.02 -50.85 28.53
C THR A 11 0.07 -50.56 27.03
N ARG A 12 0.29 -51.57 26.19
CA ARG A 12 0.26 -51.43 24.72
C ARG A 12 -1.12 -51.01 24.19
N ASN A 13 -2.20 -51.59 24.72
CA ASN A 13 -3.56 -51.24 24.31
C ASN A 13 -4.00 -49.85 24.80
N LYS A 14 -3.51 -49.41 25.97
CA LYS A 14 -3.71 -48.03 26.44
C LYS A 14 -2.91 -47.02 25.61
N ALA A 15 -1.67 -47.34 25.25
CA ALA A 15 -0.84 -46.48 24.37
C ALA A 15 -1.42 -46.37 22.96
N ALA A 16 -1.88 -47.47 22.35
CA ALA A 16 -2.52 -47.45 21.04
C ALA A 16 -3.84 -46.65 21.04
N ARG A 17 -4.64 -46.72 22.11
CA ARG A 17 -5.84 -45.89 22.28
C ARG A 17 -5.51 -44.41 22.49
N LEU A 18 -4.38 -44.09 23.13
CA LEU A 18 -3.91 -42.71 23.30
C LEU A 18 -3.42 -42.09 21.99
N VAL A 19 -2.73 -42.87 21.14
CA VAL A 19 -2.25 -42.42 19.83
C VAL A 19 -3.42 -42.19 18.87
N ILE A 20 -4.43 -43.06 18.84
CA ILE A 20 -5.63 -42.89 18.00
C ILE A 20 -6.47 -41.68 18.46
N ALA A 21 -6.56 -41.42 19.77
CA ALA A 21 -7.25 -40.25 20.31
C ALA A 21 -6.49 -38.94 20.00
N ALA A 22 -5.15 -38.94 20.03
CA ALA A 22 -4.33 -37.79 19.67
C ALA A 22 -4.41 -37.46 18.17
N SER A 23 -4.49 -38.47 17.29
CA SER A 23 -4.65 -38.28 15.85
C SER A 23 -6.03 -37.71 15.47
N PHE A 24 -7.10 -38.07 16.20
CA PHE A 24 -8.43 -37.47 16.00
C PHE A 24 -8.54 -36.02 16.50
N CYS A 25 -7.77 -35.62 17.52
CA CYS A 25 -7.72 -34.24 18.00
C CYS A 25 -6.94 -33.29 17.06
N ILE A 26 -5.96 -33.80 16.32
CA ILE A 26 -5.19 -32.98 15.36
C ILE A 26 -6.01 -32.75 14.08
N ALA A 27 -6.73 -33.77 13.59
CA ALA A 27 -7.60 -33.63 12.43
C ALA A 27 -8.80 -32.69 12.68
N SER A 28 -9.35 -32.67 13.90
CA SER A 28 -10.39 -31.70 14.29
C SER A 28 -9.84 -30.28 14.46
N PHE A 29 -8.58 -30.11 14.85
CA PHE A 29 -7.94 -28.77 14.90
C PHE A 29 -7.79 -28.14 13.50
N PHE A 30 -7.54 -28.94 12.46
CA PHE A 30 -7.47 -28.46 11.07
C PHE A 30 -8.84 -28.22 10.41
N LEU A 31 -9.90 -28.91 10.85
CA LEU A 31 -11.26 -28.65 10.37
C LEU A 31 -11.92 -27.47 11.09
N ILE A 32 -11.57 -27.24 12.36
CA ILE A 32 -12.02 -26.05 13.12
C ILE A 32 -11.29 -24.79 12.64
N SER A 33 -10.02 -24.87 12.20
CA SER A 33 -9.33 -23.70 11.64
C SER A 33 -9.87 -23.25 10.28
N SER A 34 -10.41 -24.14 9.45
CA SER A 34 -11.08 -23.76 8.18
C SER A 34 -12.50 -23.20 8.36
N SER A 35 -13.15 -23.45 9.50
CA SER A 35 -14.47 -22.90 9.82
C SER A 35 -14.40 -21.64 10.70
N ALA A 36 -13.34 -21.48 11.49
CA ALA A 36 -13.04 -20.25 12.22
C ALA A 36 -12.64 -19.09 11.27
N THR A 37 -11.95 -19.38 10.16
CA THR A 37 -11.60 -18.38 9.14
C THR A 37 -12.81 -17.86 8.36
N LEU A 38 -13.90 -18.62 8.26
CA LEU A 38 -15.16 -18.19 7.63
C LEU A 38 -16.06 -17.37 8.56
N PHE A 39 -15.92 -17.51 9.89
CA PHE A 39 -16.72 -16.74 10.85
C PHE A 39 -16.03 -15.41 11.23
N GLU A 40 -14.70 -15.38 11.32
CA GLU A 40 -13.95 -14.13 11.51
C GLU A 40 -14.03 -13.19 10.31
N THR A 41 -14.04 -13.72 9.09
CA THR A 41 -14.25 -12.90 7.87
C THR A 41 -15.64 -12.27 7.85
N ARG A 42 -16.68 -12.96 8.34
CA ARG A 42 -18.03 -12.40 8.45
C ARG A 42 -18.17 -11.37 9.59
N ALA A 43 -17.47 -11.57 10.71
CA ALA A 43 -17.44 -10.60 11.82
C ALA A 43 -16.64 -9.34 11.45
N PHE A 44 -15.55 -9.46 10.70
CA PHE A 44 -14.80 -8.32 10.14
C PHE A 44 -15.64 -7.52 9.14
N TRP A 45 -16.45 -8.20 8.32
CA TRP A 45 -17.37 -7.55 7.38
C TRP A 45 -18.52 -6.79 8.09
N ASN A 46 -19.03 -7.30 9.21
CA ASN A 46 -20.08 -6.64 10.00
C ASN A 46 -19.56 -5.55 10.97
N SER A 47 -18.27 -5.56 11.33
CA SER A 47 -17.66 -4.50 12.14
C SER A 47 -17.50 -3.18 11.37
N LYS A 48 -17.54 -3.22 10.02
CA LYS A 48 -17.48 -2.04 9.15
C LYS A 48 -18.68 -1.08 9.28
N LYS A 49 -19.70 -1.42 10.09
CA LYS A 49 -20.91 -0.59 10.31
C LYS A 49 -20.99 0.12 11.67
N ASN A 50 -19.99 0.01 12.54
CA ASN A 50 -19.98 0.75 13.82
C ASN A 50 -18.61 1.39 14.12
N VAL A 51 -18.15 2.25 13.22
CA VAL A 51 -17.10 3.22 13.54
C VAL A 51 -17.73 4.62 13.56
N SER A 52 -18.20 5.02 14.73
CA SER A 52 -18.68 6.37 14.99
C SER A 52 -17.49 7.33 15.07
N SER A 53 -17.23 8.09 14.01
CA SER A 53 -16.53 9.38 14.13
C SER A 53 -16.54 10.17 12.82
N ILE A 54 -17.66 10.83 12.51
CA ILE A 54 -17.76 12.05 11.65
C ILE A 54 -17.39 11.88 10.14
N LEU A 55 -16.41 11.06 9.78
CA LEU A 55 -15.93 10.70 8.44
C LEU A 55 -16.93 9.89 7.62
N PHE A 56 -17.74 9.04 8.26
CA PHE A 56 -18.68 8.15 7.55
C PHE A 56 -20.00 8.83 7.14
N SER A 57 -20.22 10.08 7.57
CA SER A 57 -21.40 10.87 7.17
C SER A 57 -21.31 11.38 5.71
N ILE A 58 -20.16 11.22 5.06
CA ILE A 58 -20.04 11.41 3.61
C ILE A 58 -20.47 10.10 2.96
N ASN A 59 -21.70 10.13 2.47
CA ASN A 59 -22.43 9.07 1.82
C ASN A 59 -21.64 8.55 0.58
N ILE A 60 -20.81 7.52 0.75
CA ILE A 60 -20.26 6.77 -0.39
C ILE A 60 -21.33 5.77 -0.84
N GLY A 61 -22.29 6.31 -1.57
CA GLY A 61 -23.16 5.55 -2.46
C GLY A 61 -22.50 5.47 -3.83
N ASP A 62 -22.41 4.25 -4.34
CA ASP A 62 -22.22 3.82 -5.74
C ASP A 62 -21.05 4.43 -6.56
N THR A 63 -20.25 3.52 -7.10
CA THR A 63 -19.16 3.68 -8.06
C THR A 63 -19.51 4.59 -9.25
N ASP A 64 -18.82 5.74 -9.37
CA ASP A 64 -18.20 6.21 -10.64
C ASP A 64 -17.49 7.58 -10.58
N ILE A 65 -17.45 8.30 -9.46
CA ILE A 65 -16.65 9.53 -9.35
C ILE A 65 -15.99 9.58 -7.98
N TYR A 66 -14.68 9.38 -7.95
CA TYR A 66 -13.85 9.52 -6.75
C TYR A 66 -13.82 11.02 -6.36
N ASP A 67 -14.64 11.45 -5.40
CA ASP A 67 -14.60 12.82 -4.83
C ASP A 67 -13.35 12.97 -3.93
N ASP A 68 -12.15 12.92 -4.53
CA ASP A 68 -10.89 13.12 -3.82
C ASP A 68 -10.83 14.59 -3.33
N PRO A 69 -10.85 14.85 -2.02
CA PRO A 69 -10.92 16.20 -1.50
C PRO A 69 -9.65 17.01 -1.81
N ILE A 70 -8.48 16.36 -1.94
CA ILE A 70 -7.23 17.03 -2.29
C ILE A 70 -7.32 17.50 -3.74
N LEU A 71 -7.72 16.60 -4.66
CA LEU A 71 -7.85 16.90 -6.08
C LEU A 71 -8.86 18.03 -6.33
N LYS A 72 -10.03 17.95 -5.69
CA LYS A 72 -11.09 18.95 -5.77
C LYS A 72 -10.62 20.32 -5.32
N LEU A 73 -9.93 20.39 -4.18
CA LEU A 73 -9.43 21.65 -3.64
C LEU A 73 -8.22 22.18 -4.44
N TYR A 74 -7.39 21.30 -5.01
CA TYR A 74 -6.22 21.72 -5.78
C TYR A 74 -6.58 22.27 -7.17
N THR A 75 -7.61 21.71 -7.80
CA THR A 75 -8.09 22.17 -9.12
C THR A 75 -8.94 23.44 -9.04
N ASN A 76 -9.42 23.82 -7.87
CA ASN A 76 -10.13 25.07 -7.64
C ASN A 76 -9.17 26.24 -7.36
N ALA A 77 -9.23 27.29 -8.18
CA ALA A 77 -8.34 28.46 -8.09
C ALA A 77 -8.34 29.16 -6.72
N LYS A 78 -9.45 29.13 -5.97
CA LYS A 78 -9.55 29.77 -4.65
C LYS A 78 -8.83 28.99 -3.55
N THR A 79 -8.80 27.66 -3.66
CA THR A 79 -8.26 26.75 -2.62
C THR A 79 -6.91 26.15 -3.00
N LYS A 80 -6.50 26.22 -4.28
CA LYS A 80 -5.24 25.69 -4.80
C LYS A 80 -4.02 26.06 -3.97
N ASN A 81 -3.92 27.33 -3.56
CA ASN A 81 -2.78 27.82 -2.78
C ASN A 81 -2.74 27.25 -1.36
N GLN A 82 -3.90 26.95 -0.75
CA GLN A 82 -3.95 26.33 0.58
C GLN A 82 -3.47 24.88 0.52
N VAL A 83 -3.90 24.13 -0.50
CA VAL A 83 -3.45 22.76 -0.74
C VAL A 83 -1.95 22.73 -1.02
N LEU A 84 -1.46 23.62 -1.90
CA LEU A 84 -0.03 23.72 -2.18
C LEU A 84 0.77 24.01 -0.90
N LYS A 85 0.35 24.98 -0.08
CA LYS A 85 1.03 25.28 1.21
C LYS A 85 1.10 24.07 2.13
N PHE A 86 0.02 23.31 2.26
CA PHE A 86 0.00 22.09 3.07
C PHE A 86 1.04 21.08 2.58
N PHE A 87 1.05 20.78 1.29
CA PHE A 87 2.01 19.81 0.75
C PHE A 87 3.45 20.34 0.72
N SER A 88 3.66 21.64 0.52
CA SER A 88 4.97 22.28 0.66
C SER A 88 5.55 22.10 2.06
N ALA A 89 4.71 22.13 3.10
CA ALA A 89 5.13 21.86 4.47
C ALA A 89 5.50 20.38 4.69
N ILE A 90 4.77 19.44 4.07
CA ILE A 90 5.07 18.00 4.13
C ILE A 90 6.39 17.66 3.43
N THR A 91 6.63 18.23 2.25
CA THR A 91 7.83 17.95 1.44
C THR A 91 9.03 18.79 1.83
N ASN A 92 8.82 19.84 2.65
CA ASN A 92 9.79 20.91 2.86
C ASN A 92 10.28 21.55 1.56
N SER A 93 9.43 21.59 0.52
CA SER A 93 9.76 22.15 -0.78
C SER A 93 8.51 22.39 -1.62
N GLU A 94 8.19 23.66 -1.89
CA GLU A 94 7.09 24.01 -2.79
C GLU A 94 7.31 23.46 -4.20
N ARG A 95 8.56 23.44 -4.67
CA ARG A 95 8.89 22.92 -5.99
C ARG A 95 8.56 21.44 -6.11
N VAL A 96 8.91 20.63 -5.11
CA VAL A 96 8.60 19.20 -5.08
C VAL A 96 7.10 18.98 -4.91
N ALA A 97 6.45 19.71 -3.99
CA ALA A 97 5.01 19.59 -3.77
C ALA A 97 4.21 19.91 -5.04
N LYS A 98 4.54 21.00 -5.72
CA LYS A 98 3.90 21.40 -6.96
C LYS A 98 4.16 20.41 -8.10
N ALA A 99 5.38 19.86 -8.20
CA ALA A 99 5.70 18.83 -9.18
C ALA A 99 4.84 17.57 -8.99
N ILE A 100 4.66 17.09 -7.75
CA ILE A 100 3.81 15.93 -7.47
C ILE A 100 2.34 16.25 -7.74
N LEU A 101 1.83 17.40 -7.25
CA LEU A 101 0.42 17.78 -7.40
C LEU A 101 0.01 18.00 -8.87
N ASP A 102 0.81 18.74 -9.66
CA ASP A 102 0.45 19.00 -11.06
C ASP A 102 0.48 17.70 -11.86
N ASN A 103 1.50 16.85 -11.68
CA ASN A 103 1.58 15.58 -12.39
C ASN A 103 0.56 14.54 -11.87
N SER A 104 0.13 14.60 -10.61
CA SER A 104 -0.93 13.72 -10.11
C SER A 104 -2.27 14.05 -10.79
N VAL A 105 -2.54 15.34 -11.00
CA VAL A 105 -3.70 15.79 -11.78
C VAL A 105 -3.57 15.36 -13.25
N GLU A 106 -2.41 15.59 -13.87
CA GLU A 106 -2.17 15.27 -15.29
C GLU A 106 -2.35 13.77 -15.60
N HIS A 107 -1.91 12.91 -14.69
CA HIS A 107 -1.91 11.44 -14.84
C HIS A 107 -3.08 10.75 -14.14
N ASN A 108 -4.10 11.51 -13.70
CA ASN A 108 -5.27 10.99 -12.97
C ASN A 108 -4.91 10.06 -11.78
N VAL A 109 -3.76 10.32 -11.14
CA VAL A 109 -3.33 9.61 -9.94
C VAL A 109 -3.80 10.40 -8.73
N ARG A 110 -4.41 9.72 -7.76
CA ARG A 110 -4.85 10.37 -6.51
C ARG A 110 -3.67 11.10 -5.86
N PRO A 111 -3.80 12.40 -5.50
CA PRO A 111 -2.70 13.14 -4.89
C PRO A 111 -2.15 12.45 -3.62
N SER A 112 -3.02 11.89 -2.77
CA SER A 112 -2.57 11.17 -1.57
C SER A 112 -1.65 9.99 -1.90
N LEU A 113 -1.99 9.21 -2.92
CA LEU A 113 -1.20 8.07 -3.39
C LEU A 113 0.13 8.53 -4.01
N ALA A 114 0.09 9.56 -4.86
CA ALA A 114 1.28 10.13 -5.48
C ALA A 114 2.32 10.60 -4.46
N PHE A 115 1.88 11.31 -3.41
CA PHE A 115 2.77 11.71 -2.31
C PHE A 115 3.22 10.52 -1.47
N ALA A 116 2.36 9.53 -1.22
CA ALA A 116 2.73 8.34 -0.47
C ALA A 116 3.85 7.55 -1.17
N VAL A 117 3.72 7.32 -2.47
CA VAL A 117 4.76 6.67 -3.29
C VAL A 117 6.04 7.48 -3.27
N ALA A 118 6.01 8.79 -3.56
CA ALA A 118 7.20 9.63 -3.53
C ALA A 118 7.91 9.64 -2.15
N TYR A 119 7.14 9.53 -1.06
CA TYR A 119 7.71 9.42 0.28
C TYR A 119 8.42 8.08 0.50
N VAL A 120 7.81 6.97 0.11
CA VAL A 120 8.40 5.63 0.27
C VAL A 120 9.64 5.47 -0.63
N GLU A 121 9.60 6.02 -1.84
CA GLU A 121 10.70 5.94 -2.81
C GLU A 121 11.92 6.77 -2.39
N SER A 122 11.72 8.04 -2.02
CA SER A 122 12.83 8.97 -1.84
C SER A 122 12.76 9.83 -0.59
N ARG A 123 11.70 9.70 0.21
CA ARG A 123 11.35 10.63 1.29
C ARG A 123 11.29 12.08 0.78
N TYR A 124 10.72 12.25 -0.42
CA TYR A 124 10.64 13.51 -1.15
C TYR A 124 11.98 14.13 -1.57
N ASN A 125 13.08 13.38 -1.56
CA ASN A 125 14.38 13.87 -1.98
C ASN A 125 14.54 13.74 -3.51
N PRO A 126 14.51 14.83 -4.30
CA PRO A 126 14.66 14.76 -5.75
C PRO A 126 16.06 14.35 -6.18
N LYS A 127 17.05 14.30 -5.28
CA LYS A 127 18.42 13.85 -5.55
C LYS A 127 18.71 12.44 -5.00
N ALA A 128 17.68 11.70 -4.59
CA ALA A 128 17.86 10.34 -4.10
C ALA A 128 18.43 9.43 -5.19
N ARG A 129 19.36 8.55 -4.82
CA ARG A 129 19.95 7.57 -5.72
C ARG A 129 20.20 6.27 -4.98
N SER A 130 19.85 5.16 -5.62
CA SER A 130 20.13 3.81 -5.12
C SER A 130 20.60 2.92 -6.26
N LYS A 131 21.26 1.80 -5.91
CA LYS A 131 21.76 0.81 -6.86
C LYS A 131 21.17 -0.56 -6.51
N ASN A 132 20.55 -1.21 -7.49
CA ASN A 132 20.00 -2.54 -7.34
C ASN A 132 21.09 -3.60 -7.50
N SER A 133 20.84 -4.81 -6.99
CA SER A 133 21.76 -5.96 -7.15
C SER A 133 21.99 -6.35 -8.61
N SER A 134 21.04 -6.06 -9.51
CA SER A 134 21.18 -6.23 -10.96
C SER A 134 22.15 -5.23 -11.61
N GLY A 135 22.65 -4.25 -10.86
CA GLY A 135 23.53 -3.19 -11.36
C GLY A 135 22.78 -1.95 -11.88
N SER A 136 21.47 -2.04 -12.08
CA SER A 136 20.62 -0.89 -12.41
C SER A 136 20.58 0.15 -11.29
N LEU A 137 20.36 1.41 -11.67
CA LEU A 137 20.26 2.56 -10.78
C LEU A 137 18.81 3.03 -10.68
N ASN A 138 18.37 3.40 -9.48
CA ASN A 138 17.12 4.15 -9.29
C ASN A 138 17.46 5.59 -8.93
N SER A 139 16.79 6.56 -9.57
CA SER A 139 17.14 7.98 -9.45
C SER A 139 15.93 8.88 -9.21
N GLY A 140 16.12 9.87 -8.35
CA GLY A 140 15.22 10.99 -8.13
C GLY A 140 14.00 10.67 -7.25
N LEU A 141 13.00 11.54 -7.37
CA LEU A 141 11.85 11.64 -6.49
C LEU A 141 11.00 10.35 -6.43
N PHE A 142 10.82 9.68 -7.56
CA PHE A 142 10.06 8.46 -7.75
C PHE A 142 10.96 7.24 -8.02
N GLN A 143 12.27 7.38 -7.81
CA GLN A 143 13.27 6.30 -7.95
C GLN A 143 13.16 5.56 -9.31
N LEU A 144 13.15 6.33 -10.40
CA LEU A 144 13.04 5.78 -11.76
C LEU A 144 14.23 4.88 -12.08
N ASN A 145 13.94 3.66 -12.50
CA ASN A 145 14.96 2.66 -12.78
C ASN A 145 15.56 2.83 -14.18
N SER A 146 16.90 2.88 -14.25
CA SER A 146 17.66 2.96 -15.50
C SER A 146 17.41 1.84 -16.51
N SER A 147 16.93 0.66 -16.11
CA SER A 147 16.57 -0.42 -17.03
C SER A 147 15.23 -0.18 -17.74
N VAL A 148 14.39 0.68 -17.19
CA VAL A 148 13.08 1.04 -17.76
C VAL A 148 13.18 2.35 -18.55
N PHE A 149 13.80 3.38 -17.96
CA PHE A 149 13.87 4.73 -18.54
C PHE A 149 15.19 5.02 -19.28
N GLY A 150 16.09 4.03 -19.35
CA GLY A 150 17.43 4.20 -19.91
C GLY A 150 18.36 5.06 -19.05
N MET A 151 19.61 5.19 -19.48
CA MET A 151 20.55 6.12 -18.87
C MET A 151 20.25 7.53 -19.36
N THR A 152 19.44 8.25 -18.59
CA THR A 152 19.12 9.66 -18.86
C THR A 152 20.11 10.58 -18.14
N SER A 153 20.21 11.83 -18.56
CA SER A 153 21.00 12.86 -17.85
C SER A 153 20.59 12.93 -16.37
N GLU A 154 21.58 12.88 -15.48
CA GLU A 154 21.38 13.02 -14.03
C GLU A 154 20.67 14.34 -13.67
N THR A 155 20.92 15.40 -14.46
CA THR A 155 20.22 16.68 -14.33
C THR A 155 18.71 16.55 -14.54
N LEU A 156 18.28 15.76 -15.53
CA LEU A 156 16.85 15.53 -15.79
C LEU A 156 16.25 14.62 -14.72
N MET A 157 16.97 13.58 -14.30
CA MET A 157 16.47 12.65 -13.28
C MET A 157 16.35 13.28 -11.89
N TYR A 158 17.14 14.31 -11.60
CA TYR A 158 17.02 15.09 -10.36
C TYR A 158 16.12 16.31 -10.47
N ASP A 159 15.55 16.55 -11.64
CA ASP A 159 14.48 17.51 -11.78
C ASP A 159 13.16 16.90 -11.26
N PRO A 160 12.55 17.44 -10.19
CA PRO A 160 11.34 16.90 -9.60
C PRO A 160 10.16 16.90 -10.57
N TYR A 161 10.06 17.87 -11.50
CA TYR A 161 8.96 17.86 -12.48
C TYR A 161 9.14 16.75 -13.50
N HIS A 162 10.34 16.63 -14.07
CA HIS A 162 10.64 15.57 -15.03
C HIS A 162 10.49 14.18 -14.40
N ASN A 163 11.04 14.01 -13.19
CA ASN A 163 10.97 12.75 -12.48
C ASN A 163 9.54 12.39 -12.03
N ALA A 164 8.77 13.36 -11.53
CA ALA A 164 7.35 13.14 -11.16
C ALA A 164 6.49 12.82 -12.38
N LYS A 165 6.73 13.49 -13.52
CA LYS A 165 6.02 13.19 -14.77
C LYS A 165 6.19 11.73 -15.18
N LEU A 166 7.43 11.28 -15.28
CA LEU A 166 7.72 9.90 -15.67
C LEU A 166 7.24 8.88 -14.62
N GLY A 167 7.45 9.17 -13.33
CA GLY A 167 7.03 8.28 -12.25
C GLY A 167 5.51 8.11 -12.17
N LEU A 168 4.77 9.20 -12.27
CA LEU A 168 3.31 9.15 -12.20
C LEU A 168 2.66 8.63 -13.48
N SER A 169 3.25 8.91 -14.65
CA SER A 169 2.83 8.24 -15.90
C SER A 169 3.00 6.72 -15.83
N HIS A 170 4.10 6.25 -15.23
CA HIS A 170 4.34 4.81 -15.08
C HIS A 170 3.45 4.16 -14.01
N LEU A 171 3.15 4.89 -12.93
CA LEU A 171 2.18 4.43 -11.94
C LEU A 171 0.75 4.36 -12.52
N GLU A 172 0.35 5.37 -13.29
CA GLU A 172 -0.92 5.40 -14.02
C GLU A 172 -1.07 4.19 -14.94
N GLU A 173 0.00 3.83 -15.69
CA GLU A 173 0.01 2.63 -16.54
C GLU A 173 -0.38 1.37 -15.74
N TYR A 174 0.25 1.13 -14.59
CA TYR A 174 -0.08 -0.05 -13.78
C TYR A 174 -1.45 0.03 -13.10
N LEU A 175 -1.90 1.21 -12.70
CA LEU A 175 -3.25 1.40 -12.17
C LEU A 175 -4.32 1.06 -13.22
N ASN A 176 -4.06 1.37 -14.49
CA ASN A 176 -4.97 1.06 -15.59
C ASN A 176 -4.92 -0.41 -16.02
N LEU A 177 -3.76 -1.06 -15.90
CA LEU A 177 -3.56 -2.46 -16.31
C LEU A 177 -3.94 -3.49 -15.24
N SER A 178 -4.10 -3.08 -13.98
CA SER A 178 -4.32 -3.98 -12.86
C SER A 178 -5.78 -3.98 -12.39
N ASP A 179 -6.27 -5.13 -11.94
CA ASP A 179 -7.62 -5.25 -11.37
C ASP A 179 -7.77 -4.48 -10.03
N ASP A 180 -6.66 -4.25 -9.35
CA ASP A 180 -6.61 -3.62 -8.04
C ASP A 180 -5.29 -2.88 -7.79
N GLU A 181 -5.31 -1.96 -6.83
CA GLU A 181 -4.17 -1.12 -6.48
C GLU A 181 -3.00 -1.88 -5.85
N PHE A 182 -3.27 -2.98 -5.13
CA PHE A 182 -2.20 -3.81 -4.59
C PHE A 182 -1.38 -4.41 -5.74
N SER A 183 -2.05 -4.93 -6.77
CA SER A 183 -1.41 -5.45 -7.97
C SER A 183 -0.64 -4.36 -8.74
N ALA A 184 -1.21 -3.15 -8.84
CA ALA A 184 -0.55 -2.01 -9.48
C ALA A 184 0.74 -1.59 -8.75
N LEU A 185 0.68 -1.44 -7.42
CA LEU A 185 1.84 -1.08 -6.60
C LEU A 185 2.88 -2.20 -6.56
N ALA A 186 2.46 -3.47 -6.63
CA ALA A 186 3.37 -4.58 -6.78
C ALA A 186 4.15 -4.47 -8.09
N ALA A 187 3.45 -4.23 -9.20
CA ALA A 187 4.05 -4.09 -10.52
C ALA A 187 4.99 -2.87 -10.60
N TYR A 188 4.61 -1.73 -10.01
CA TYR A 188 5.46 -0.55 -9.92
C TYR A 188 6.77 -0.83 -9.17
N ASN A 189 6.70 -1.53 -8.03
CA ASN A 189 7.88 -1.79 -7.19
C ASN A 189 8.78 -2.91 -7.71
N ALA A 190 8.18 -4.02 -8.15
CA ALA A 190 8.92 -5.25 -8.48
C ALA A 190 9.15 -5.44 -9.99
N GLY A 191 8.38 -4.73 -10.83
CA GLY A 191 8.32 -4.94 -12.27
C GLY A 191 7.46 -6.16 -12.65
N ILE A 192 6.65 -6.02 -13.69
CA ILE A 192 5.72 -7.07 -14.14
C ILE A 192 6.42 -8.36 -14.56
N THR A 193 7.58 -8.26 -15.23
CA THR A 193 8.37 -9.41 -15.67
C THR A 193 8.78 -10.27 -14.48
N ARG A 194 9.33 -9.65 -13.43
CA ARG A 194 9.74 -10.37 -12.23
C ARG A 194 8.56 -11.04 -11.53
N ILE A 195 7.43 -10.34 -11.44
CA ILE A 195 6.21 -10.91 -10.85
C ILE A 195 5.75 -12.13 -11.65
N SER A 196 5.75 -12.04 -12.99
CA SER A 196 5.31 -13.13 -13.85
C SER A 196 6.22 -14.37 -13.77
N GLU A 197 7.53 -14.18 -13.60
CA GLU A 197 8.51 -15.25 -13.57
C GLU A 197 8.71 -15.87 -12.17
N GLN A 198 8.62 -15.05 -11.12
CA GLN A 198 9.08 -15.41 -9.77
C GLN A 198 8.03 -15.15 -8.68
N GLY A 199 6.88 -14.57 -9.02
CA GLY A 199 5.88 -14.10 -8.07
C GLY A 199 6.27 -12.79 -7.38
N ILE A 200 5.40 -12.32 -6.49
CA ILE A 200 5.59 -11.05 -5.76
C ILE A 200 6.66 -11.23 -4.66
N PRO A 201 7.77 -10.47 -4.68
CA PRO A 201 8.79 -10.55 -3.63
C PRO A 201 8.24 -10.16 -2.25
N GLY A 202 8.71 -10.82 -1.18
CA GLY A 202 8.30 -10.51 0.19
C GLY A 202 8.47 -9.03 0.59
N MET A 203 9.56 -8.39 0.13
CA MET A 203 9.78 -6.95 0.37
C MET A 203 8.75 -6.04 -0.31
N THR A 204 8.13 -6.49 -1.41
CA THR A 204 7.09 -5.74 -2.12
C THR A 204 5.81 -5.63 -1.30
N PHE A 205 5.46 -6.65 -0.51
CA PHE A 205 4.36 -6.54 0.46
C PHE A 205 4.63 -5.44 1.50
N LYS A 206 5.88 -5.33 1.96
CA LYS A 206 6.27 -4.25 2.88
C LYS A 206 6.12 -2.89 2.20
N TYR A 207 6.60 -2.75 0.97
CA TYR A 207 6.45 -1.53 0.18
C TYR A 207 4.98 -1.08 0.08
N ILE A 208 4.09 -1.99 -0.34
CA ILE A 208 2.66 -1.69 -0.49
C ILE A 208 2.03 -1.28 0.85
N SER A 209 2.42 -1.94 1.93
CA SER A 209 1.98 -1.59 3.29
C SER A 209 2.45 -0.19 3.70
N ASP A 210 3.72 0.15 3.45
CA ASP A 210 4.29 1.46 3.75
C ASP A 210 3.58 2.57 2.95
N VAL A 211 3.31 2.35 1.66
CA VAL A 211 2.56 3.28 0.80
C VAL A 211 1.15 3.48 1.34
N SER A 212 0.43 2.39 1.62
CA SER A 212 -0.95 2.44 2.15
C SER A 212 -1.04 3.17 3.50
N ILE A 213 -0.06 2.95 4.38
CA ILE A 213 0.00 3.64 5.68
C ILE A 213 0.26 5.13 5.47
N MET A 214 1.19 5.48 4.59
CA MET A 214 1.54 6.87 4.32
C MET A 214 0.39 7.63 3.64
N GLU A 215 -0.30 7.00 2.69
CA GLU A 215 -1.47 7.60 2.02
C GLU A 215 -2.55 7.97 3.03
N ARG A 216 -2.92 7.03 3.91
CA ARG A 216 -3.89 7.31 4.99
C ARG A 216 -3.43 8.42 5.92
N LYS A 217 -2.15 8.45 6.28
CA LYS A 217 -1.58 9.51 7.12
C LYS A 217 -1.69 10.88 6.45
N ILE A 218 -1.36 10.97 5.17
CA ILE A 218 -1.47 12.21 4.37
C ILE A 218 -2.92 12.69 4.35
N MET A 219 -3.85 11.80 4.00
CA MET A 219 -5.27 12.16 3.91
C MET A 219 -5.82 12.65 5.25
N ASN A 220 -5.50 11.95 6.35
CA ASN A 220 -5.94 12.36 7.69
C ASN A 220 -5.38 13.72 8.11
N LEU A 221 -4.09 13.96 7.86
CA LEU A 221 -3.46 15.27 8.14
C LEU A 221 -4.05 16.38 7.28
N PHE A 222 -4.35 16.09 6.00
CA PHE A 222 -4.95 17.04 5.08
C PHE A 222 -6.33 17.46 5.55
N VAL A 223 -7.22 16.49 5.81
CA VAL A 223 -8.59 16.75 6.29
C VAL A 223 -8.57 17.54 7.61
N ALA A 224 -7.72 17.14 8.56
CA ALA A 224 -7.56 17.86 9.82
C ALA A 224 -7.06 19.30 9.61
N SER A 225 -6.07 19.50 8.73
CA SER A 225 -5.56 20.83 8.40
C SER A 225 -6.62 21.72 7.73
N MET A 226 -7.40 21.17 6.81
CA MET A 226 -8.47 21.93 6.14
C MET A 226 -9.59 22.29 7.12
N ALA A 227 -9.97 21.39 8.03
CA ALA A 227 -10.97 21.67 9.05
C ALA A 227 -10.54 22.79 10.02
N LEU A 228 -9.26 22.81 10.42
CA LEU A 228 -8.72 23.85 11.29
C LEU A 228 -8.62 25.21 10.59
N ASN A 229 -8.26 25.23 9.30
CA ASN A 229 -8.08 26.45 8.53
C ASN A 229 -9.41 27.06 8.04
N ASN A 230 -10.45 26.25 7.79
CA ASN A 230 -11.76 26.73 7.38
C ASN A 230 -12.53 27.44 8.52
N ASN A 231 -12.15 27.23 9.79
CA ASN A 231 -12.68 27.99 10.92
C ASN A 231 -12.02 29.37 11.08
N ALA A 232 -11.04 29.71 10.24
CA ALA A 232 -10.30 30.97 10.27
C ALA A 232 -10.62 31.91 9.08
N LEU A 233 -11.63 31.56 8.27
CA LEU A 233 -12.24 32.39 7.23
C LEU A 233 -13.66 32.80 7.66
#